data_AF-A0A9R1D7U2-F1
#
_entry.id   AF-A0A9R1D7U2-F1
#
_cell.length_a   1.000
_cell.length_b   1.000
_cell.length_c   1.000
_cell.angle_alpha   90.00
_cell.angle_beta   90.00
_cell.angle_gamma   90.00
#
_symmetry.space_group_name_H-M   'P 1'
#
loop_
_entity.id
_entity.type
_entity.pdbx_description
1 polymer ?
#
loop_
_entity_poly.entity_id
_entity_poly.type
_entity_poly.pdbx_seq_one_letter_code
_entity_poly.pdbx_strand_id
1 'polypeptide(L)'
;MSQSDTTPVDDRTPERPADPHGLIPESFWEHYDSLREAERAPSTSETADEDRCPECLSARTREKRDRLRRQPNRRPEDYKCLNCASHFDRPLAPGEDHGPGRQIELGEVER
;
A
#
# COMPACT_ATOMS: atom_id res chain seq x y z
N MET A 1 28.58 45.29 23.14
CA MET A 1 27.87 44.37 22.25
C MET A 1 27.72 43.05 23.01
N SER A 2 26.62 42.88 23.73
CA SER A 2 26.34 41.62 24.46
C SER A 2 25.21 40.93 23.72
N GLN A 3 25.53 39.89 22.97
CA GLN A 3 24.54 39.07 22.31
C GLN A 3 24.07 38.02 23.33
N SER A 4 22.79 38.06 23.67
CA SER A 4 22.15 37.09 24.56
C SER A 4 22.03 35.77 23.81
N ASP A 5 22.75 34.75 24.26
CA ASP A 5 22.68 33.39 23.77
C ASP A 5 21.32 32.80 24.17
N THR A 6 20.35 32.86 23.26
CA THR A 6 19.03 32.23 23.45
C THR A 6 19.04 30.93 22.70
N THR A 7 19.25 29.82 23.41
CA THR A 7 19.05 28.49 22.83
C THR A 7 17.57 28.31 22.49
N PRO A 8 17.23 27.89 21.26
CA PRO A 8 15.84 27.62 20.91
C PRO A 8 15.35 26.42 21.70
N VAL A 9 14.38 26.65 22.58
CA VAL A 9 13.65 25.60 23.28
C VAL A 9 12.72 24.96 22.26
N ASP A 10 12.99 23.71 21.91
CA ASP A 10 12.14 22.95 20.99
C ASP A 10 10.94 22.40 21.76
N ASP A 11 9.86 23.19 21.80
CA ASP A 11 8.61 22.92 22.52
C ASP A 11 7.71 21.86 21.82
N ARG A 12 8.24 21.09 20.86
CA ARG A 12 7.48 20.06 20.12
C ARG A 12 7.27 18.79 20.95
N THR A 13 6.82 18.91 22.20
CA THR A 13 6.16 17.78 22.86
C THR A 13 4.92 17.50 22.01
N PRO A 14 4.79 16.32 21.38
CA PRO A 14 3.61 16.05 20.57
C PRO A 14 2.47 15.78 21.53
N GLU A 15 1.79 16.83 21.98
CA GLU A 15 0.47 16.66 22.57
C GLU A 15 -0.40 15.94 21.55
N ARG A 16 -1.10 14.91 22.01
CA ARG A 16 -1.98 14.11 21.17
C ARG A 16 -2.86 15.07 20.34
N PRO A 17 -2.83 14.98 19.00
CA PRO A 17 -3.62 15.86 18.15
C PRO A 17 -5.08 15.82 18.58
N ALA A 18 -5.70 16.99 18.68
CA ALA A 18 -7.13 17.06 18.98
C ALA A 18 -7.90 16.29 17.89
N ASP A 19 -8.79 15.39 18.33
CA ASP A 19 -9.75 14.70 17.47
C ASP A 19 -11.17 15.17 17.85
N PRO A 20 -11.63 16.33 17.33
CA PRO A 20 -12.93 16.91 17.69
C PRO A 20 -14.12 16.02 17.31
N HIS A 21 -13.90 15.06 16.41
CA HIS A 21 -14.93 14.21 15.85
C HIS A 21 -14.90 12.78 16.39
N GLY A 22 -13.90 12.43 17.21
CA GLY A 22 -13.76 11.09 17.77
C GLY A 22 -13.64 10.01 16.69
N LEU A 23 -13.01 10.33 15.56
CA LEU A 23 -12.84 9.40 14.45
C LEU A 23 -11.69 8.41 14.70
N ILE A 24 -10.72 8.79 15.53
CA ILE A 24 -9.53 8.02 15.82
C ILE A 24 -9.79 7.19 17.09
N PRO A 25 -9.86 5.85 16.98
CA PRO A 25 -10.06 4.99 18.14
C PRO A 25 -8.94 5.14 19.17
N GLU A 26 -9.23 4.97 20.47
CA GLU A 26 -8.20 5.08 21.51
C GLU A 26 -7.06 4.07 21.30
N SER A 27 -7.40 2.88 20.79
CA SER A 27 -6.43 1.82 20.45
C SER A 27 -5.44 2.24 19.35
N PHE A 28 -5.72 3.28 18.56
CA PHE A 28 -4.76 3.83 17.61
C PHE A 28 -3.55 4.44 18.34
N TRP A 29 -3.81 5.16 19.44
CA TRP A 29 -2.79 5.84 20.23
C TRP A 29 -1.96 4.88 21.09
N GLU A 30 -2.41 3.64 21.28
CA GLU A 30 -1.60 2.57 21.89
C GLU A 30 -0.46 2.08 20.97
N HIS A 31 -0.55 2.38 19.67
CA HIS A 31 0.36 1.88 18.64
C HIS A 31 1.12 2.97 17.89
N TYR A 32 0.57 4.18 17.80
CA TYR A 32 1.14 5.27 16.99
C TYR A 32 1.01 6.61 17.70
N ASP A 33 2.07 7.41 17.65
CA ASP A 33 2.08 8.77 18.21
C ASP A 33 1.51 9.79 17.21
N SER A 34 1.38 9.44 15.92
CA SER A 34 0.80 10.30 14.90
C SER A 34 0.24 9.54 13.69
N LEU A 35 -0.66 10.19 12.93
CA LEU A 35 -1.13 9.68 11.64
C LEU A 35 0.02 9.44 10.65
N ARG A 36 1.03 10.32 10.65
CA ARG A 36 2.19 10.21 9.75
C ARG A 36 3.04 8.99 10.06
N GLU A 37 3.15 8.62 11.34
CA GLU A 37 3.82 7.39 11.76
C GLU A 37 3.03 6.17 11.32
N ALA A 38 1.72 6.15 11.56
CA ALA A 38 0.84 5.07 11.12
C ALA A 38 0.88 4.84 9.61
N GLU A 39 0.91 5.90 8.80
CA GLU A 39 1.04 5.82 7.33
C GLU A 39 2.36 5.18 6.87
N ARG A 40 3.43 5.31 7.67
CA ARG A 40 4.75 4.74 7.37
C ARG A 40 4.93 3.34 7.94
N ALA A 41 4.05 2.93 8.84
CA ALA A 41 4.12 1.61 9.44
C ALA A 41 3.97 0.53 8.37
N PRO A 42 4.65 -0.62 8.51
CA PRO A 42 4.41 -1.76 7.65
C PRO A 42 2.92 -2.10 7.61
N SER A 43 2.39 -2.39 6.42
CA SER A 43 1.02 -2.87 6.29
C SER A 43 0.84 -4.14 7.13
N THR A 44 -0.16 -4.14 8.00
CA THR A 44 -0.56 -5.31 8.79
C THR A 44 -1.45 -6.27 8.00
N SER A 45 -1.87 -5.89 6.79
CA SER A 45 -2.66 -6.75 5.92
C SER A 45 -1.81 -7.89 5.38
N GLU A 46 -2.26 -9.14 5.54
CA GLU A 46 -1.62 -10.38 5.06
C GLU A 46 -1.70 -10.54 3.51
N THR A 47 -1.66 -9.44 2.76
CA THR A 47 -1.78 -9.43 1.29
C THR A 47 -0.43 -9.54 0.59
N ALA A 48 0.65 -9.69 1.36
CA ALA A 48 2.00 -9.85 0.82
C ALA A 48 2.15 -11.19 0.10
N ASP A 49 1.46 -12.21 0.59
CA ASP A 49 1.50 -13.60 0.10
C ASP A 49 0.33 -13.94 -0.85
N GLU A 50 -0.41 -12.94 -1.33
CA GLU A 50 -1.51 -13.13 -2.27
C GLU A 50 -1.10 -12.97 -3.73
N ASP A 51 -1.68 -13.82 -4.58
CA ASP A 51 -1.59 -13.76 -6.03
C ASP A 51 -2.16 -12.45 -6.61
N ARG A 52 -1.40 -11.80 -7.49
CA ARG A 52 -1.73 -10.47 -8.04
C ARG A 52 -2.12 -10.49 -9.51
N CYS A 53 -2.91 -9.50 -9.88
CA CYS A 53 -3.19 -9.24 -11.29
C CYS A 53 -1.92 -8.75 -12.01
N PRO A 54 -1.53 -9.34 -13.16
CA PRO A 54 -0.36 -8.91 -13.92
C PRO A 54 -0.46 -7.49 -14.49
N GLU A 55 -1.68 -6.97 -14.67
CA GLU A 55 -1.90 -5.66 -15.29
C GLU A 55 -1.92 -4.50 -14.28
N CYS A 56 -2.50 -4.72 -13.09
CA CYS A 56 -2.72 -3.64 -12.12
C CYS A 56 -2.21 -3.95 -10.71
N LEU A 57 -1.53 -5.09 -10.54
CA LEU A 57 -0.92 -5.54 -9.29
C LEU A 57 -1.89 -5.69 -8.10
N SER A 58 -3.20 -5.65 -8.36
CA SER A 58 -4.20 -5.86 -7.32
C SER A 58 -4.25 -7.34 -6.92
N ALA A 59 -4.26 -7.61 -5.61
CA ALA A 59 -4.52 -8.93 -5.04
C ALA A 59 -5.98 -9.40 -5.23
N ARG A 60 -6.89 -8.52 -5.71
CA ARG A 60 -8.31 -8.85 -5.91
C ARG A 60 -8.53 -9.66 -7.19
N THR A 61 -8.03 -10.88 -7.23
CA THR A 61 -8.18 -11.82 -8.34
C THR A 61 -9.24 -12.89 -8.01
N ARG A 62 -9.83 -13.48 -9.06
CA ARG A 62 -10.81 -14.56 -8.92
C ARG A 62 -10.58 -15.61 -9.99
N GLU A 63 -10.42 -16.85 -9.55
CA GLU A 63 -10.44 -18.02 -10.43
C GLU A 63 -11.85 -18.29 -10.98
N LYS A 64 -11.94 -18.56 -12.28
CA LYS A 64 -13.16 -19.01 -12.95
C LYS A 64 -13.31 -20.52 -12.71
N ARG A 65 -14.35 -20.90 -11.95
CA ARG A 65 -14.72 -22.31 -11.73
C ARG A 65 -14.87 -23.09 -13.04
N ASP A 66 -14.38 -24.32 -13.08
CA ASP A 66 -14.35 -25.20 -14.27
C ASP A 66 -15.70 -25.35 -14.99
N ARG A 67 -16.80 -25.49 -14.24
CA ARG A 67 -18.16 -25.58 -14.81
C ARG A 67 -18.53 -24.36 -15.67
N LEU A 68 -17.86 -23.23 -15.45
CA LEU A 68 -18.10 -21.96 -16.13
C LEU A 68 -17.02 -21.60 -17.17
N ARG A 69 -15.99 -22.44 -17.35
CA ARG A 69 -14.92 -22.22 -18.34
C ARG A 69 -15.35 -22.55 -19.77
N ARG A 70 -16.28 -23.50 -19.95
CA ARG A 70 -16.74 -23.99 -21.28
C ARG A 70 -18.00 -23.31 -21.81
N GLN A 71 -18.15 -22.01 -21.60
CA GLN A 71 -19.31 -21.23 -22.09
C GLN A 71 -18.90 -20.43 -23.34
N PRO A 72 -19.68 -20.46 -24.44
CA PRO A 72 -19.30 -19.84 -25.71
C PRO A 72 -19.17 -18.31 -25.66
N ASN A 73 -19.86 -17.66 -24.72
CA ASN A 73 -19.85 -16.19 -24.55
C ASN A 73 -18.87 -15.71 -23.46
N ARG A 74 -17.93 -16.56 -23.03
CA ARG A 74 -16.92 -16.20 -22.02
C ARG A 74 -15.53 -16.24 -22.61
N ARG A 75 -14.68 -15.37 -22.09
CA ARG A 75 -13.25 -15.43 -22.40
C ARG A 75 -12.61 -16.68 -21.78
N PRO A 76 -11.67 -17.32 -22.50
CA PRO A 76 -11.14 -18.64 -22.17
C PRO A 76 -10.23 -18.65 -20.93
N GLU A 77 -9.67 -17.51 -20.53
CA GLU A 77 -8.61 -17.46 -19.52
C GLU A 77 -9.12 -17.86 -18.13
N ASP A 78 -8.25 -18.34 -17.27
CA ASP A 78 -8.68 -18.97 -16.01
C ASP A 78 -9.02 -17.97 -14.90
N TYR A 79 -8.46 -16.76 -14.93
CA TYR A 79 -8.63 -15.77 -13.88
C TYR A 79 -9.31 -14.49 -14.39
N LYS A 80 -9.83 -13.72 -13.44
CA LYS A 80 -10.35 -12.37 -13.66
C LYS A 80 -9.91 -11.46 -12.50
N CYS A 81 -9.37 -10.29 -12.81
CA CYS A 81 -9.18 -9.24 -11.82
C CYS A 81 -10.52 -8.54 -11.52
N LEU A 82 -10.82 -8.33 -10.24
CA LEU A 82 -12.01 -7.59 -9.80
C LEU A 82 -11.81 -6.07 -9.78
N ASN A 83 -10.56 -5.61 -9.90
CA ASN A 83 -10.21 -4.19 -9.93
C ASN A 83 -10.26 -3.63 -11.36
N CYS A 84 -9.42 -4.15 -12.27
CA CYS A 84 -9.34 -3.67 -13.67
C CYS A 84 -10.19 -4.48 -14.66
N ALA A 85 -10.88 -5.53 -14.21
CA ALA A 85 -11.66 -6.45 -15.04
C ALA A 85 -10.86 -7.28 -16.08
N SER A 86 -9.52 -7.18 -16.11
CA SER A 86 -8.67 -7.98 -17.00
C SER A 86 -8.82 -9.48 -16.75
N HIS A 87 -8.64 -10.26 -17.82
CA HIS A 87 -8.65 -11.72 -17.83
C HIS A 87 -7.25 -12.24 -18.18
N PHE A 88 -6.79 -13.27 -17.49
CA PHE A 88 -5.44 -13.81 -17.62
C PHE A 88 -5.39 -15.27 -17.13
N ASP A 89 -4.41 -16.04 -17.61
CA ASP A 89 -4.30 -17.47 -17.32
C ASP A 89 -3.59 -17.78 -16.01
N ARG A 90 -2.64 -16.92 -15.63
CA ARG A 90 -1.84 -17.09 -14.42
C ARG A 90 -1.69 -15.74 -13.70
N PRO A 91 -2.05 -15.66 -12.41
CA PRO A 91 -1.71 -14.49 -11.60
C PRO A 91 -0.19 -14.42 -11.34
N LEU A 92 0.29 -13.22 -11.01
CA LEU A 92 1.65 -13.04 -10.50
C LEU A 92 1.73 -13.60 -9.08
N ALA A 93 2.65 -14.54 -8.84
CA ALA A 93 2.86 -15.06 -7.51
C ALA A 93 3.46 -13.97 -6.58
N PRO A 94 3.33 -14.12 -5.26
CA PRO A 94 4.02 -13.28 -4.29
C PRO A 94 5.52 -13.20 -4.60
N GLY A 95 6.06 -11.99 -4.74
CA GLY A 95 7.48 -11.77 -5.05
C GLY A 95 7.88 -11.94 -6.53
N GLU A 96 6.99 -12.39 -7.41
CA GLU A 96 7.15 -12.24 -8.88
C GLU A 96 6.80 -10.81 -9.34
N ASP A 97 6.23 -10.00 -8.43
CA ASP A 97 6.04 -8.58 -8.61
C ASP A 97 7.42 -7.89 -8.74
N HIS A 98 7.74 -7.41 -9.94
CA HIS A 98 8.77 -6.38 -10.13
C HIS A 98 8.26 -5.07 -9.51
N GLY A 99 8.14 -5.07 -8.18
CA GLY A 99 7.15 -4.25 -7.48
C GLY A 99 7.38 -2.74 -7.51
N PRO A 100 6.32 -1.95 -7.22
CA PRO A 100 6.44 -0.54 -6.88
C PRO A 100 7.21 -0.43 -5.56
N GLY A 101 8.51 -0.17 -5.66
CA GLY A 101 9.46 -0.24 -4.55
C GLY A 101 10.90 -0.29 -5.04
N ARG A 102 11.14 -0.69 -6.30
CA ARG A 102 12.39 -0.36 -6.96
C ARG A 102 12.43 1.16 -7.17
N GLN A 103 13.19 1.87 -6.32
CA GLN A 103 13.66 3.19 -6.71
C GLN A 103 14.39 3.02 -8.05
N ILE A 104 13.93 3.71 -9.08
CA ILE A 104 14.76 3.89 -10.27
C ILE A 104 16.00 4.64 -9.79
N GLU A 105 17.18 4.09 -10.06
CA GLU A 105 18.40 4.87 -9.93
C GLU A 105 18.33 5.97 -10.99
N LEU A 106 18.20 7.21 -10.54
CA LEU A 106 18.31 8.37 -11.42
C LEU A 106 19.74 8.36 -11.97
N GLY A 107 19.87 8.09 -13.27
CA GLY A 107 21.15 8.20 -13.96
C GLY A 107 21.76 9.59 -13.77
N GLU A 108 23.09 9.64 -13.75
CA GLU A 108 23.83 10.89 -13.61
C GLU A 108 23.42 11.87 -14.72
N VAL A 109 23.01 13.08 -14.32
CA VAL A 109 22.72 14.16 -15.25
C VAL A 109 24.04 14.85 -15.57
N GLU A 110 24.63 14.56 -16.74
CA GLU A 110 25.79 15.31 -17.22
C GLU A 110 25.39 16.79 -17.39
N ARG A 111 26.17 17.67 -16.76
CA ARG A 111 25.96 19.13 -16.73
C ARG A 111 26.52 19.82 -17.96
#